data_AF-A0A2U1B3Z5-F1
#
_entry.id   AF-A0A2U1B3Z5-F1
#
_cell.length_a   1.000
_cell.length_b   1.000
_cell.length_c   1.000
_cell.angle_alpha   90.00
_cell.angle_beta   90.00
_cell.angle_gamma   90.00
#
_symmetry.space_group_name_H-M   'P 1'
#
loop_
_entity.id
_entity.type
_entity.pdbx_description
1 polymer ?
#
loop_
_entity_poly.entity_id
_entity_poly.type
_entity_poly.pdbx_seq_one_letter_code
_entity_poly.pdbx_strand_id
1 'polypeptide(L)'
;MIYHDFGKTGFRISALGFGAMRLPIPENADREATADLGDAVELLRHGIRSGINYIDTAYFYCNGRSELAVGLALEDGWRDRVALSTKLPVGDVKKPDDARRILEDQLRKLRTDHIDFYHFHGIGRDAFDNIIRPLKLIELMEKCKDEGLIRHLSFSFHDPNPHTMIELLDTGAFSSVLCQYNLLDRSNLAGIRHARELGVGVVVMGPVGGGRLAFKGGVFEDALGGRLSTPELAVRFVLSTPGVCCALSGMGDAGMVDGNVRVASSDTRLTEAELAAVDRVAADCDKLKSLYCTGCNYCTPVCPAKVNIPRCFEALIYDRVYNLARTAEQRYRAIPGNDKERNASACVGCGACEKKCPQHIPIRQRLRECVERFR
;
A
#
# COMPACT_ATOMS: atom_id res chain seq x y z
N MET A 1 0.34 11.53 -19.00
CA MET A 1 1.03 10.90 -17.87
C MET A 1 2.47 11.41 -17.81
N ILE A 2 2.95 11.83 -16.64
CA ILE A 2 4.36 12.18 -16.41
C ILE A 2 5.14 10.89 -16.08
N TYR A 3 6.37 10.78 -16.56
CA TYR A 3 7.26 9.65 -16.29
C TYR A 3 8.59 10.11 -15.69
N HIS A 4 9.04 9.44 -14.64
CA HIS A 4 10.26 9.72 -13.92
C HIS A 4 11.26 8.57 -14.07
N ASP A 5 12.55 8.88 -14.11
CA ASP A 5 13.59 7.87 -13.92
C ASP A 5 13.42 7.23 -12.54
N PHE A 6 13.44 5.90 -12.50
CA PHE A 6 13.23 5.17 -11.26
C PHE A 6 14.57 4.88 -10.60
N GLY A 7 15.14 5.90 -9.96
CA GLY A 7 16.51 5.85 -9.46
C GLY A 7 17.51 5.55 -10.59
N LYS A 8 18.52 4.72 -10.33
CA LYS A 8 19.54 4.30 -11.29
C LYS A 8 19.21 2.97 -12.00
N THR A 9 17.95 2.57 -12.01
CA THR A 9 17.52 1.25 -12.52
C THR A 9 17.47 1.16 -14.05
N GLY A 10 17.48 2.31 -14.74
CA GLY A 10 17.26 2.38 -16.18
C GLY A 10 15.78 2.34 -16.59
N PHE A 11 14.86 2.12 -15.65
CA PHE A 11 13.42 2.21 -15.90
C PHE A 11 12.92 3.64 -15.80
N ARG A 12 11.96 3.99 -16.67
CA ARG A 12 11.10 5.17 -16.49
C ARG A 12 9.70 4.74 -16.11
N ILE A 13 9.24 5.17 -14.94
CA ILE A 13 7.93 4.81 -14.41
C ILE A 13 6.99 6.01 -14.37
N SER A 14 5.70 5.77 -14.53
CA SER A 14 4.65 6.78 -14.45
C SER A 14 4.57 7.34 -13.03
N ALA A 15 4.30 8.64 -12.93
CA ALA A 15 4.11 9.33 -11.66
C ALA A 15 2.99 8.71 -10.81
N LEU A 16 2.00 8.07 -11.45
CA LEU A 16 0.99 7.24 -10.80
C LEU A 16 1.27 5.77 -11.06
N GLY A 17 1.28 4.95 -10.01
CA GLY A 17 1.32 3.50 -10.10
C GLY A 17 -0.02 2.87 -9.73
N PHE A 18 -0.28 1.68 -10.23
CA PHE A 18 -1.46 0.90 -9.89
C PHE A 18 -1.15 -0.07 -8.74
N GLY A 19 -1.72 0.18 -7.57
CA GLY A 19 -1.63 -0.73 -6.42
C GLY A 19 -2.73 -1.78 -6.45
N ALA A 20 -2.38 -3.06 -6.64
CA ALA A 20 -3.32 -4.16 -6.81
C ALA A 20 -3.85 -4.77 -5.49
N MET A 21 -3.63 -4.12 -4.34
CA MET A 21 -4.04 -4.66 -3.03
C MET A 21 -5.56 -4.81 -2.86
N ARG A 22 -6.35 -4.00 -3.57
CA ARG A 22 -7.81 -3.88 -3.41
C ARG A 22 -8.52 -3.91 -4.76
N LEU A 23 -8.10 -4.82 -5.63
CA LEU A 23 -8.80 -5.03 -6.90
C LEU A 23 -10.27 -5.41 -6.65
N PRO A 24 -11.19 -5.01 -7.56
CA PRO A 24 -12.60 -5.35 -7.47
C PRO A 24 -12.81 -6.84 -7.78
N ILE A 25 -12.44 -7.69 -6.83
CA ILE A 25 -12.57 -9.14 -6.92
C ILE A 25 -13.67 -9.58 -5.94
N PRO A 26 -14.67 -10.36 -6.38
CA PRO A 26 -15.74 -10.85 -5.51
C PRO A 26 -15.19 -11.58 -4.28
N GLU A 27 -15.80 -11.34 -3.10
CA GLU A 27 -15.36 -11.99 -1.86
C GLU A 27 -15.46 -13.52 -1.94
N ASN A 28 -16.51 -14.01 -2.61
CA ASN A 28 -16.80 -15.42 -2.85
C ASN A 28 -16.10 -16.01 -4.09
N ALA A 29 -15.22 -15.26 -4.77
CA ALA A 29 -14.54 -15.76 -5.96
C ALA A 29 -13.81 -17.08 -5.66
N ASP A 30 -13.79 -18.00 -6.61
CA ASP A 30 -12.93 -19.17 -6.45
C ASP A 30 -11.45 -18.72 -6.46
N ARG A 31 -10.56 -19.44 -5.77
CA ARG A 31 -9.12 -19.16 -5.85
C ARG A 31 -8.55 -19.49 -7.23
N GLU A 32 -9.17 -20.40 -7.98
CA GLU A 32 -8.67 -20.87 -9.26
C GLU A 32 -9.53 -20.44 -10.46
N ALA A 33 -10.75 -19.92 -10.24
CA ALA A 33 -11.60 -19.45 -11.33
C ALA A 33 -11.16 -18.06 -11.82
N THR A 34 -10.56 -18.03 -13.02
CA THR A 34 -10.19 -16.77 -13.69
C THR A 34 -11.39 -15.94 -14.12
N ALA A 35 -12.58 -16.55 -14.25
CA ALA A 35 -13.82 -15.88 -14.63
C ALA A 35 -14.22 -14.77 -13.64
N ASP A 36 -13.90 -14.93 -12.36
CA ASP A 36 -14.21 -13.94 -11.31
C ASP A 36 -13.27 -12.73 -11.31
N LEU A 37 -12.27 -12.70 -12.21
CA LEU A 37 -11.22 -11.67 -12.25
C LEU A 37 -11.45 -10.65 -13.37
N GLY A 38 -12.51 -10.77 -14.17
CA GLY A 38 -12.75 -9.94 -15.35
C GLY A 38 -12.75 -8.44 -15.08
N ASP A 39 -13.47 -7.98 -14.06
CA ASP A 39 -13.53 -6.56 -13.69
C ASP A 39 -12.17 -6.03 -13.24
N ALA A 40 -11.41 -6.83 -12.49
CA ALA A 40 -10.06 -6.48 -12.06
C ALA A 40 -9.10 -6.39 -13.25
N VAL A 41 -9.18 -7.33 -14.19
CA VAL A 41 -8.38 -7.35 -15.42
C VAL A 41 -8.66 -6.12 -16.27
N GLU A 42 -9.93 -5.79 -16.51
CA GLU A 42 -10.29 -4.61 -17.31
C GLU A 42 -9.90 -3.31 -16.62
N LEU A 43 -10.01 -3.22 -15.30
CA LEU A 43 -9.59 -2.03 -14.57
C LEU A 43 -8.06 -1.82 -14.64
N LEU A 44 -7.28 -2.90 -14.53
CA LEU A 44 -5.82 -2.86 -14.72
C LEU A 44 -5.46 -2.42 -16.14
N ARG A 45 -6.06 -3.05 -17.16
CA ARG A 45 -5.85 -2.68 -18.57
C ARG A 45 -6.29 -1.24 -18.85
N HIS A 46 -7.36 -0.77 -18.23
CA HIS A 46 -7.79 0.63 -18.30
C HIS A 46 -6.72 1.58 -17.75
N GLY A 47 -6.13 1.28 -16.60
CA GLY A 47 -4.99 2.03 -16.06
C GLY A 47 -3.81 2.08 -17.03
N ILE A 48 -3.46 0.95 -17.63
CA ILE A 48 -2.34 0.86 -18.59
C ILE A 48 -2.64 1.63 -19.88
N ARG A 49 -3.88 1.55 -20.42
CA ARG A 49 -4.34 2.37 -21.56
C ARG A 49 -4.20 3.86 -21.27
N SER A 50 -4.47 4.26 -20.03
CA SER A 50 -4.39 5.63 -19.54
C SER A 50 -2.96 6.09 -19.20
N GLY A 51 -1.95 5.24 -19.47
CA GLY A 51 -0.53 5.58 -19.39
C GLY A 51 0.18 5.13 -18.11
N ILE A 52 -0.49 4.46 -17.19
CA ILE A 52 0.19 3.85 -16.03
C ILE A 52 1.08 2.71 -16.51
N ASN A 53 2.36 2.74 -16.12
CA ASN A 53 3.31 1.68 -16.46
C ASN A 53 4.02 1.08 -15.25
N TYR A 54 3.57 1.35 -14.02
CA TYR A 54 4.07 0.69 -12.82
C TYR A 54 2.93 -0.03 -12.10
N ILE A 55 2.99 -1.36 -12.04
CA ILE A 55 1.97 -2.20 -11.41
C ILE A 55 2.59 -2.92 -10.22
N ASP A 56 1.99 -2.75 -9.04
CA ASP A 56 2.47 -3.35 -7.80
C ASP A 56 1.43 -4.30 -7.22
N THR A 57 1.83 -5.56 -6.99
CA THR A 57 1.01 -6.60 -6.34
C THR A 57 1.81 -7.26 -5.21
N ALA A 58 1.25 -8.27 -4.55
CA ALA A 58 1.97 -9.08 -3.57
C ALA A 58 1.32 -10.44 -3.39
N TYR A 59 2.09 -11.40 -2.88
CA TYR A 59 1.71 -12.80 -2.71
C TYR A 59 0.35 -13.05 -2.03
N PHE A 60 -0.03 -12.22 -1.06
CA PHE A 60 -1.27 -12.41 -0.28
C PHE A 60 -2.43 -11.49 -0.68
N TYR A 61 -2.21 -10.55 -1.60
CA TYR A 61 -3.24 -9.56 -1.94
C TYR A 61 -4.46 -10.23 -2.55
N CYS A 62 -5.64 -9.74 -2.15
CA CYS A 62 -6.93 -10.32 -2.53
C CYS A 62 -7.00 -11.84 -2.27
N ASN A 63 -6.51 -12.30 -1.12
CA ASN A 63 -6.43 -13.72 -0.74
C ASN A 63 -5.60 -14.57 -1.75
N GLY A 64 -4.55 -13.97 -2.31
CA GLY A 64 -3.68 -14.59 -3.31
C GLY A 64 -4.16 -14.45 -4.76
N ARG A 65 -5.29 -13.79 -5.01
CA ARG A 65 -5.86 -13.61 -6.35
C ARG A 65 -5.30 -12.40 -7.11
N SER A 66 -4.67 -11.45 -6.40
CA SER A 66 -4.15 -10.25 -7.04
C SER A 66 -3.08 -10.55 -8.09
N GLU A 67 -2.14 -11.45 -7.80
CA GLU A 67 -1.13 -11.89 -8.78
C GLU A 67 -1.75 -12.59 -9.99
N LEU A 68 -2.82 -13.37 -9.79
CA LEU A 68 -3.55 -14.01 -10.88
C LEU A 68 -4.24 -12.98 -11.79
N ALA A 69 -4.92 -11.98 -11.21
CA ALA A 69 -5.58 -10.91 -11.95
C ALA A 69 -4.57 -10.05 -12.73
N VAL A 70 -3.43 -9.71 -12.10
CA VAL A 70 -2.35 -9.00 -12.77
C VAL A 70 -1.75 -9.84 -13.89
N GLY A 71 -1.49 -11.13 -13.68
CA GLY A 71 -0.97 -12.02 -14.72
C GLY A 71 -1.88 -12.06 -15.95
N LEU A 72 -3.18 -12.27 -15.75
CA LEU A 72 -4.19 -12.22 -16.83
C LEU A 72 -4.22 -10.87 -17.54
N ALA A 73 -4.14 -9.76 -16.79
CA ALA A 73 -4.16 -8.43 -17.37
C ALA A 73 -2.95 -8.14 -18.27
N LEU A 74 -1.82 -8.80 -18.01
CA LEU A 74 -0.55 -8.61 -18.69
C LEU A 74 -0.28 -9.58 -19.85
N GLU A 75 -1.16 -10.56 -20.08
CA GLU A 75 -1.13 -11.39 -21.30
C GLU A 75 -1.34 -10.54 -22.57
N ASP A 76 -1.28 -11.14 -23.76
CA ASP A 76 -1.55 -10.46 -25.03
C ASP A 76 -0.65 -9.23 -25.32
N GLY A 77 0.61 -9.28 -24.87
CA GLY A 77 1.60 -8.22 -25.10
C GLY A 77 1.52 -7.03 -24.16
N TRP A 78 0.65 -7.07 -23.13
CA TRP A 78 0.56 -6.00 -22.14
C TRP A 78 1.75 -5.99 -21.17
N ARG A 79 2.40 -7.13 -20.94
CA ARG A 79 3.57 -7.28 -20.06
C ARG A 79 4.73 -6.33 -20.40
N ASP A 80 5.00 -6.11 -21.69
CA ASP A 80 6.09 -5.25 -22.17
C ASP A 80 5.82 -3.75 -21.95
N ARG A 81 4.59 -3.41 -21.58
CA ARG A 81 4.16 -2.01 -21.38
C ARG A 81 4.34 -1.53 -19.95
N VAL A 82 4.74 -2.41 -19.02
CA VAL A 82 4.78 -2.10 -17.59
C VAL A 82 6.05 -2.59 -16.92
N ALA A 83 6.49 -1.84 -15.91
CA ALA A 83 7.33 -2.31 -14.82
C ALA A 83 6.44 -3.03 -13.79
N LEU A 84 6.70 -4.32 -13.59
CA LEU A 84 5.96 -5.19 -12.69
C LEU A 84 6.70 -5.39 -11.35
N SER A 85 5.99 -5.13 -10.25
CA SER A 85 6.43 -5.37 -8.90
C SER A 85 5.60 -6.45 -8.21
N THR A 86 6.26 -7.36 -7.50
CA THR A 86 5.63 -8.20 -6.46
C THR A 86 6.57 -8.39 -5.26
N LYS A 87 6.11 -9.09 -4.22
CA LYS A 87 6.79 -9.12 -2.92
C LYS A 87 6.91 -10.51 -2.33
N LEU A 88 8.10 -10.84 -1.85
CA LEU A 88 8.39 -12.02 -1.03
C LEU A 88 7.86 -11.80 0.40
N PRO A 89 6.92 -12.62 0.91
CA PRO A 89 6.52 -12.58 2.30
C PRO A 89 7.60 -13.16 3.21
N VAL A 90 8.59 -12.35 3.60
CA VAL A 90 9.77 -12.82 4.35
C VAL A 90 9.42 -13.55 5.64
N GLY A 91 8.33 -13.18 6.31
CA GLY A 91 7.87 -13.85 7.54
C GLY A 91 7.45 -15.32 7.36
N ASP A 92 7.25 -15.77 6.12
CA ASP A 92 6.88 -17.14 5.77
C ASP A 92 8.08 -17.96 5.26
N VAL A 93 9.27 -17.35 5.18
CA VAL A 93 10.51 -18.00 4.74
C VAL A 93 11.23 -18.58 5.96
N LYS A 94 11.32 -19.91 6.04
CA LYS A 94 12.02 -20.62 7.13
C LYS A 94 13.40 -21.11 6.72
N LYS A 95 13.59 -21.34 5.42
CA LYS A 95 14.85 -21.71 4.78
C LYS A 95 14.96 -21.07 3.39
N PRO A 96 16.17 -20.92 2.81
CA PRO A 96 16.36 -20.27 1.52
C PRO A 96 15.49 -20.84 0.39
N ASP A 97 15.31 -22.16 0.34
CA ASP A 97 14.47 -22.84 -0.66
C ASP A 97 13.01 -22.35 -0.65
N ASP A 98 12.49 -21.92 0.50
CA ASP A 98 11.12 -21.40 0.58
C ASP A 98 10.98 -20.12 -0.25
N ALA A 99 11.98 -19.23 -0.18
CA ALA A 99 11.98 -17.99 -0.93
C ALA A 99 12.01 -18.24 -2.44
N ARG A 100 12.84 -19.20 -2.88
CA ARG A 100 12.92 -19.58 -4.29
C ARG A 100 11.61 -20.18 -4.79
N ARG A 101 11.04 -21.13 -4.06
CA ARG A 101 9.75 -21.75 -4.38
C ARG A 101 8.62 -20.72 -4.45
N ILE A 102 8.62 -19.73 -3.55
CA ILE A 102 7.63 -18.65 -3.57
C ILE A 102 7.82 -17.79 -4.83
N LEU A 103 9.04 -17.39 -5.17
CA LEU A 103 9.32 -16.63 -6.40
C LEU A 103 8.81 -17.37 -7.65
N GLU A 104 9.09 -18.66 -7.78
CA GLU A 104 8.63 -19.48 -8.91
C GLU A 104 7.09 -19.57 -8.98
N ASP A 105 6.42 -19.71 -7.84
CA ASP A 105 4.96 -19.67 -7.76
C ASP A 105 4.39 -18.30 -8.15
N GLN A 106 5.07 -17.21 -7.80
CA GLN A 106 4.69 -15.85 -8.19
C GLN A 106 4.83 -15.64 -9.70
N LEU A 107 5.94 -16.07 -10.30
CA LEU A 107 6.14 -16.05 -11.75
C LEU A 107 5.04 -16.81 -12.49
N ARG A 108 4.68 -18.01 -12.00
CA ARG A 108 3.56 -18.81 -12.53
C ARG A 108 2.23 -18.06 -12.46
N LYS A 109 1.88 -17.48 -11.30
CA LYS A 109 0.61 -16.73 -11.14
C LYS A 109 0.57 -15.48 -12.02
N LEU A 110 1.70 -14.79 -12.13
CA LEU A 110 1.87 -13.58 -12.94
C LEU A 110 2.04 -13.87 -14.44
N ARG A 111 2.14 -15.15 -14.83
CA ARG A 111 2.26 -15.59 -16.23
C ARG A 111 3.42 -14.90 -16.97
N THR A 112 4.56 -14.76 -16.29
CA THR A 112 5.76 -14.10 -16.79
C THR A 112 6.99 -14.91 -16.37
N ASP A 113 8.07 -14.79 -17.13
CA ASP A 113 9.36 -15.42 -16.83
C ASP A 113 10.25 -14.56 -15.90
N HIS A 114 9.95 -13.27 -15.78
CA HIS A 114 10.67 -12.35 -14.92
C HIS A 114 9.79 -11.29 -14.23
N ILE A 115 10.27 -10.82 -13.07
CA ILE A 115 9.71 -9.69 -12.31
C ILE A 115 10.70 -8.51 -12.37
N ASP A 116 10.22 -7.30 -12.64
CA ASP A 116 11.11 -6.14 -12.76
C ASP A 116 11.62 -5.68 -11.39
N PHE A 117 10.72 -5.60 -10.39
CA PHE A 117 11.05 -5.18 -9.03
C PHE A 117 10.54 -6.20 -8.01
N TYR A 118 11.45 -6.93 -7.36
CA TYR A 118 11.08 -7.93 -6.37
C TYR A 118 11.37 -7.42 -4.96
N HIS A 119 10.31 -7.22 -4.18
CA HIS A 119 10.43 -6.62 -2.86
C HIS A 119 10.53 -7.66 -1.75
N PHE A 120 11.40 -7.47 -0.77
CA PHE A 120 11.15 -8.02 0.55
C PHE A 120 9.96 -7.31 1.19
N HIS A 121 8.90 -8.06 1.50
CA HIS A 121 7.61 -7.51 1.92
C HIS A 121 7.62 -7.14 3.40
N GLY A 122 7.39 -5.87 3.70
CA GLY A 122 6.97 -5.47 5.04
C GLY A 122 8.10 -5.37 6.05
N ILE A 123 9.32 -5.08 5.61
CA ILE A 123 10.49 -5.28 6.45
C ILE A 123 10.79 -4.09 7.36
N GLY A 124 11.43 -4.43 8.47
CA GLY A 124 12.05 -3.52 9.43
C GLY A 124 13.27 -4.21 10.05
N ARG A 125 13.76 -3.67 11.16
CA ARG A 125 14.99 -4.12 11.83
C ARG A 125 14.94 -5.61 12.18
N ASP A 126 13.81 -6.04 12.77
CA ASP A 126 13.60 -7.42 13.20
C ASP A 126 13.67 -8.42 12.03
N ALA A 127 12.87 -8.21 10.97
CA ALA A 127 12.88 -9.10 9.81
C ALA A 127 14.25 -9.13 9.11
N PHE A 128 14.95 -8.00 9.09
CA PHE A 128 16.27 -7.92 8.46
C PHE A 128 17.30 -8.75 9.22
N ASP A 129 17.41 -8.56 10.52
CA ASP A 129 18.45 -9.20 11.34
C ASP A 129 18.13 -10.66 11.71
N ASN A 130 16.84 -11.01 11.82
CA ASN A 130 16.43 -12.35 12.26
C ASN A 130 16.02 -13.30 11.12
N ILE A 131 15.77 -12.79 9.91
CA ILE A 131 15.35 -13.62 8.76
C ILE A 131 16.24 -13.38 7.54
N ILE A 132 16.29 -12.15 7.02
CA ILE A 132 16.97 -11.85 5.75
C ILE A 132 18.46 -12.15 5.82
N ARG A 133 19.14 -11.62 6.85
CA ARG A 133 20.59 -11.79 7.02
C ARG A 133 20.96 -13.24 7.37
N PRO A 134 20.32 -13.94 8.35
CA PRO A 134 20.70 -15.31 8.70
C PRO A 134 20.44 -16.31 7.56
N LEU A 135 19.37 -16.11 6.78
CA LEU A 135 19.05 -16.98 5.64
C LEU A 135 19.74 -16.55 4.34
N LYS A 136 20.59 -15.51 4.35
CA LYS A 136 21.31 -15.00 3.18
C LYS A 136 20.39 -14.72 1.99
N LEU A 137 19.24 -14.09 2.26
CA LEU A 137 18.22 -13.88 1.24
C LEU A 137 18.66 -12.84 0.19
N ILE A 138 19.51 -11.87 0.55
CA ILE A 138 20.04 -10.91 -0.43
C ILE A 138 20.89 -11.65 -1.47
N GLU A 139 21.80 -12.51 -1.02
CA GLU A 139 22.67 -13.31 -1.90
C GLU A 139 21.87 -14.29 -2.75
N LEU A 140 20.78 -14.86 -2.21
CA LEU A 140 19.86 -15.68 -3.00
C LEU A 140 19.15 -14.85 -4.09
N MET A 141 18.74 -13.63 -3.79
CA MET A 141 18.07 -12.76 -4.75
C MET A 141 19.04 -12.26 -5.84
N GLU A 142 20.31 -12.00 -5.51
CA GLU A 142 21.33 -11.71 -6.53
C GLU A 142 21.52 -12.90 -7.50
N LYS A 143 21.53 -14.15 -7.00
CA LYS A 143 21.53 -15.32 -7.89
C LYS A 143 20.28 -15.39 -8.77
N CYS A 144 19.10 -15.11 -8.21
CA CYS A 144 17.85 -15.07 -8.99
C CYS A 144 17.88 -13.97 -10.06
N LYS A 145 18.63 -12.89 -9.81
CA LYS A 145 18.87 -11.81 -10.78
C LYS A 145 19.84 -12.25 -11.88
N ASP A 146 20.92 -12.94 -11.54
CA ASP A 146 21.84 -13.53 -12.52
C ASP A 146 21.13 -14.56 -13.43
N GLU A 147 20.16 -15.29 -12.87
CA GLU A 147 19.29 -16.22 -13.60
C GLU A 147 18.17 -15.54 -14.41
N GLY A 148 18.02 -14.20 -14.31
CA GLY A 148 17.05 -13.43 -15.07
C GLY A 148 15.61 -13.45 -14.53
N LEU A 149 15.36 -14.06 -13.37
CA LEU A 149 14.01 -14.18 -12.79
C LEU A 149 13.52 -12.88 -12.13
N ILE A 150 14.46 -12.08 -11.64
CA ILE A 150 14.18 -10.72 -11.16
C ILE A 150 15.17 -9.75 -11.80
N ARG A 151 14.78 -8.49 -12.07
CA ARG A 151 15.73 -7.48 -12.56
C ARG A 151 16.34 -6.66 -11.42
N HIS A 152 15.53 -6.29 -10.44
CA HIS A 152 15.93 -5.44 -9.32
C HIS A 152 15.42 -5.98 -7.98
N LEU A 153 16.33 -6.11 -7.01
CA LEU A 153 15.97 -6.33 -5.61
C LEU A 153 15.52 -5.02 -4.96
N SER A 154 14.41 -5.07 -4.26
CA SER A 154 13.78 -3.92 -3.60
C SER A 154 13.25 -4.31 -2.21
N PHE A 155 12.68 -3.36 -1.47
CA PHE A 155 11.97 -3.68 -0.23
C PHE A 155 10.75 -2.79 -0.03
N SER A 156 9.79 -3.24 0.78
CA SER A 156 8.72 -2.39 1.31
C SER A 156 8.90 -2.20 2.81
N PHE A 157 8.86 -0.94 3.26
CA PHE A 157 9.27 -0.54 4.60
C PHE A 157 8.09 -0.32 5.55
N HIS A 158 8.16 -0.91 6.75
CA HIS A 158 7.09 -0.87 7.75
C HIS A 158 7.59 -0.76 9.21
N ASP A 159 8.86 -0.44 9.42
CA ASP A 159 9.40 -0.26 10.78
C ASP A 159 8.86 1.04 11.42
N PRO A 160 8.54 1.05 12.72
CA PRO A 160 8.10 2.27 13.40
C PRO A 160 9.23 3.30 13.56
N ASN A 161 10.50 2.86 13.51
CA ASN A 161 11.65 3.76 13.53
C ASN A 161 12.08 4.09 12.08
N PRO A 162 11.84 5.32 11.58
CA PRO A 162 12.19 5.68 10.20
C PRO A 162 13.70 5.67 9.94
N HIS A 163 14.56 5.74 10.97
CA HIS A 163 16.00 5.58 10.80
C HIS A 163 16.39 4.20 10.28
N THR A 164 15.60 3.17 10.60
CA THR A 164 15.81 1.83 10.05
C THR A 164 15.77 1.82 8.52
N MET A 165 14.97 2.68 7.88
CA MET A 165 14.93 2.76 6.41
C MET A 165 16.28 3.22 5.84
N ILE A 166 16.92 4.20 6.47
CA ILE A 166 18.24 4.73 6.08
C ILE A 166 19.29 3.61 6.19
N GLU A 167 19.31 2.90 7.32
CA GLU A 167 20.26 1.81 7.55
C GLU A 167 20.09 0.66 6.55
N LEU A 168 18.85 0.36 6.15
CA LEU A 168 18.57 -0.65 5.10
C LEU A 168 19.04 -0.18 3.72
N LEU A 169 18.86 1.10 3.40
CA LEU A 169 19.34 1.70 2.14
C LEU A 169 20.87 1.69 2.07
N ASP A 170 21.55 1.97 3.18
CA ASP A 170 23.02 2.01 3.28
C ASP A 170 23.69 0.64 3.09
N THR A 171 22.93 -0.45 3.12
CA THR A 171 23.46 -1.77 2.74
C THR A 171 23.86 -1.84 1.27
N GLY A 172 23.34 -0.93 0.42
CA GLY A 172 23.60 -0.90 -1.02
C GLY A 172 22.93 -2.04 -1.81
N ALA A 173 22.15 -2.91 -1.15
CA ALA A 173 21.55 -4.09 -1.77
C ALA A 173 20.27 -3.78 -2.59
N PHE A 174 19.63 -2.63 -2.34
CA PHE A 174 18.29 -2.35 -2.85
C PHE A 174 18.30 -1.27 -3.94
N SER A 175 17.64 -1.59 -5.06
CA SER A 175 17.46 -0.69 -6.20
C SER A 175 16.26 0.26 -6.02
N SER A 176 15.26 -0.14 -5.23
CA SER A 176 14.10 0.69 -4.92
C SER A 176 13.50 0.41 -3.54
N VAL A 177 12.75 1.39 -3.02
CA VAL A 177 11.99 1.29 -1.78
C VAL A 177 10.52 1.68 -1.99
N LEU A 178 9.62 0.90 -1.40
CA LEU A 178 8.20 1.23 -1.23
C LEU A 178 7.95 1.63 0.23
N CYS A 179 7.57 2.87 0.50
CA CYS A 179 7.37 3.35 1.88
C CYS A 179 6.05 4.11 2.07
N GLN A 180 5.58 4.18 3.32
CA GLN A 180 4.39 4.95 3.68
C GLN A 180 4.74 6.43 3.72
N TYR A 181 4.00 7.26 2.97
CA TYR A 181 4.11 8.72 3.02
C TYR A 181 2.84 9.39 2.48
N ASN A 182 2.30 10.38 3.18
CA ASN A 182 1.19 11.22 2.72
C ASN A 182 0.97 12.42 3.68
N LEU A 183 -0.15 13.12 3.50
CA LEU A 183 -0.54 14.25 4.34
C LEU A 183 -0.60 13.95 5.85
N LEU A 184 -0.95 12.72 6.23
CA LEU A 184 -1.17 12.30 7.62
C LEU A 184 0.06 11.64 8.25
N ASP A 185 0.87 10.96 7.43
CA ASP A 185 2.10 10.29 7.85
C ASP A 185 3.29 10.74 7.01
N ARG A 186 4.19 11.49 7.64
CA ARG A 186 5.41 12.03 7.02
C ARG A 186 6.70 11.48 7.63
N SER A 187 6.58 10.45 8.47
CA SER A 187 7.69 9.89 9.26
C SER A 187 8.89 9.48 8.41
N ASN A 188 8.65 8.97 7.20
CA ASN A 188 9.69 8.46 6.31
C ASN A 188 10.39 9.52 5.43
N LEU A 189 10.07 10.82 5.59
CA LEU A 189 10.63 11.88 4.72
C LEU A 189 12.17 11.89 4.68
N ALA A 190 12.82 11.70 5.84
CA ALA A 190 14.27 11.66 5.91
C ALA A 190 14.85 10.52 5.07
N GLY A 191 14.29 9.32 5.15
CA GLY A 191 14.75 8.21 4.34
C GLY A 191 14.38 8.34 2.85
N ILE A 192 13.29 9.03 2.49
CA ILE A 192 12.98 9.35 1.08
C ILE A 192 14.08 10.25 0.49
N ARG A 193 14.52 11.27 1.24
CA ARG A 193 15.63 12.14 0.83
C ARG A 193 16.93 11.35 0.68
N HIS A 194 17.22 10.48 1.65
CA HIS A 194 18.39 9.62 1.63
C HIS A 194 18.40 8.66 0.43
N ALA A 195 17.28 8.00 0.14
CA ALA A 195 17.13 7.13 -1.03
C ALA A 195 17.44 7.89 -2.33
N ARG A 196 16.95 9.12 -2.46
CA ARG A 196 17.25 9.99 -3.60
C ARG A 196 18.74 10.27 -3.74
N GLU A 197 19.43 10.58 -2.64
CA GLU A 197 20.88 10.86 -2.64
C GLU A 197 21.70 9.65 -3.10
N LEU A 198 21.26 8.44 -2.74
CA LEU A 198 21.88 7.19 -3.21
C LEU A 198 21.53 6.84 -4.67
N GLY A 199 20.47 7.44 -5.22
CA GLY A 199 19.90 7.11 -6.52
C GLY A 199 19.04 5.84 -6.50
N VAL A 200 18.45 5.54 -5.35
CA VAL A 200 17.46 4.46 -5.15
C VAL A 200 16.08 4.99 -5.54
N GLY A 201 15.32 4.22 -6.31
CA GLY A 201 13.97 4.59 -6.72
C GLY A 201 12.99 4.60 -5.53
N VAL A 202 12.10 5.60 -5.45
CA VAL A 202 11.11 5.69 -4.36
C VAL A 202 9.70 5.62 -4.89
N VAL A 203 8.94 4.65 -4.37
CA VAL A 203 7.50 4.55 -4.55
C VAL A 203 6.82 4.80 -3.21
N VAL A 204 5.77 5.62 -3.22
CA VAL A 204 5.00 5.94 -2.03
C VAL A 204 3.69 5.15 -2.01
N MET A 205 3.50 4.29 -1.01
CA MET A 205 2.23 3.63 -0.78
C MET A 205 1.28 4.48 0.08
N GLY A 206 -0.02 4.30 -0.17
CA GLY A 206 -1.07 4.95 0.57
C GLY A 206 -1.09 6.47 0.42
N PRO A 207 -0.99 7.05 -0.80
CA PRO A 207 -1.04 8.49 -1.00
C PRO A 207 -2.32 9.12 -0.43
N VAL A 208 -3.43 8.36 -0.39
CA VAL A 208 -4.72 8.77 0.18
C VAL A 208 -5.00 8.18 1.57
N GLY A 209 -3.99 7.74 2.31
CA GLY A 209 -4.12 7.28 3.70
C GLY A 209 -5.04 6.06 3.90
N GLY A 210 -5.09 5.15 2.92
CA GLY A 210 -5.96 3.97 2.93
C GLY A 210 -7.45 4.27 2.65
N GLY A 211 -7.75 5.44 2.07
CA GLY A 211 -9.11 5.93 1.82
C GLY A 211 -9.50 7.10 2.71
N ARG A 212 -8.68 7.43 3.71
CA ARG A 212 -8.91 8.57 4.62
C ARG A 212 -8.94 9.91 3.94
N LEU A 213 -8.24 10.05 2.83
CA LEU A 213 -8.18 11.28 2.06
C LEU A 213 -8.95 11.14 0.75
N ALA A 214 -9.85 10.15 0.65
CA ALA A 214 -10.59 9.82 -0.56
C ALA A 214 -12.03 10.39 -0.59
N PHE A 215 -12.38 11.33 0.29
CA PHE A 215 -13.71 11.92 0.41
C PHE A 215 -13.73 13.36 -0.13
N LYS A 216 -14.90 13.84 -0.57
CA LYS A 216 -15.10 15.24 -0.99
C LYS A 216 -15.40 16.13 0.21
N GLY A 217 -14.89 17.36 0.18
CA GLY A 217 -15.03 18.35 1.26
C GLY A 217 -14.06 18.11 2.42
N GLY A 218 -14.27 18.89 3.49
CA GLY A 218 -13.53 18.79 4.75
C GLY A 218 -12.37 19.79 4.86
N VAL A 219 -11.74 19.79 6.03
CA VAL A 219 -10.78 20.80 6.48
C VAL A 219 -9.63 21.09 5.51
N PHE A 220 -9.19 20.10 4.74
CA PHE A 220 -8.12 20.28 3.74
C PHE A 220 -8.60 20.99 2.47
N GLU A 221 -9.79 20.66 1.97
CA GLU A 221 -10.38 21.30 0.80
C GLU A 221 -10.80 22.74 1.13
N ASP A 222 -11.37 22.95 2.32
CA ASP A 222 -11.78 24.28 2.81
C ASP A 222 -10.58 25.21 2.96
N ALA A 223 -9.46 24.71 3.51
CA ALA A 223 -8.24 25.50 3.69
C ALA A 223 -7.58 25.94 2.38
N LEU A 224 -7.93 25.29 1.27
CA LEU A 224 -7.49 25.66 -0.08
C LEU A 224 -8.58 26.38 -0.88
N GLY A 225 -9.65 26.83 -0.21
CA GLY A 225 -10.76 27.56 -0.82
C GLY A 225 -11.56 26.74 -1.83
N GLY A 226 -11.65 25.41 -1.64
CA GLY A 226 -12.40 24.52 -2.52
C GLY A 226 -11.77 24.30 -3.91
N ARG A 227 -10.53 24.75 -4.12
CA ARG A 227 -9.85 24.65 -5.43
C ARG A 227 -9.45 23.23 -5.80
N LEU A 228 -9.11 22.41 -4.81
CA LEU A 228 -8.65 21.03 -4.97
C LEU A 228 -9.47 20.13 -4.07
N SER A 229 -9.97 19.04 -4.63
CA SER A 229 -10.58 17.99 -3.81
C SER A 229 -9.53 17.32 -2.91
N THR A 230 -9.93 16.84 -1.73
CA THR A 230 -9.01 16.13 -0.81
C THR A 230 -8.22 14.97 -1.47
N PRO A 231 -8.80 14.11 -2.33
CA PRO A 231 -8.05 13.04 -3.01
C PRO A 231 -7.00 13.59 -3.98
N GLU A 232 -7.34 14.63 -4.73
CA GLU A 232 -6.42 15.31 -5.64
C GLU A 232 -5.27 15.95 -4.88
N LEU A 233 -5.57 16.67 -3.79
CA LEU A 233 -4.57 17.26 -2.91
C LEU A 233 -3.61 16.20 -2.36
N ALA A 234 -4.13 15.07 -1.90
CA ALA A 234 -3.34 14.00 -1.32
C ALA A 234 -2.34 13.39 -2.32
N VAL A 235 -2.79 13.14 -3.57
CA VAL A 235 -1.90 12.66 -4.63
C VAL A 235 -0.90 13.74 -5.03
N ARG A 236 -1.33 14.99 -5.23
CA ARG A 236 -0.44 16.11 -5.59
C ARG A 236 0.62 16.35 -4.52
N PHE A 237 0.29 16.22 -3.25
CA PHE A 237 1.24 16.36 -2.14
C PHE A 237 2.39 15.36 -2.26
N VAL A 238 2.06 14.08 -2.47
CA VAL A 238 3.06 13.02 -2.66
C VAL A 238 3.92 13.31 -3.89
N LEU A 239 3.31 13.68 -5.02
CA LEU A 239 4.03 13.99 -6.26
C LEU A 239 4.86 15.29 -6.20
N SER A 240 4.56 16.18 -5.26
CA SER A 240 5.33 17.41 -5.02
C SER A 240 6.53 17.18 -4.12
N THR A 241 6.70 15.97 -3.57
CA THR A 241 7.79 15.65 -2.65
C THR A 241 9.06 15.28 -3.42
N PRO A 242 10.16 16.04 -3.29
CA PRO A 242 11.39 15.73 -3.99
C PRO A 242 11.93 14.34 -3.62
N GLY A 243 12.25 13.54 -4.63
CA GLY A 243 12.74 12.16 -4.48
C GLY A 243 11.68 11.08 -4.65
N VAL A 244 10.38 11.43 -4.62
CA VAL A 244 9.31 10.48 -4.94
C VAL A 244 9.21 10.31 -6.45
N CYS A 245 9.30 9.06 -6.94
CA CYS A 245 9.15 8.72 -8.35
C CYS A 245 7.69 8.39 -8.70
N CYS A 246 6.94 7.81 -7.77
CA CYS A 246 5.60 7.30 -8.03
C CYS A 246 4.70 7.34 -6.79
N ALA A 247 3.49 7.88 -6.93
CA ALA A 247 2.39 7.71 -5.99
C ALA A 247 1.65 6.40 -6.32
N LEU A 248 1.76 5.39 -5.47
CA LEU A 248 1.12 4.10 -5.67
C LEU A 248 -0.28 4.08 -5.06
N SER A 249 -1.29 4.17 -5.93
CA SER A 249 -2.69 4.28 -5.52
C SER A 249 -3.45 2.99 -5.81
N GLY A 250 -4.21 2.50 -4.81
CA GLY A 250 -5.22 1.49 -5.04
C GLY A 250 -6.52 2.14 -5.52
N MET A 251 -7.01 1.74 -6.68
CA MET A 251 -8.17 2.34 -7.34
C MET A 251 -9.20 1.25 -7.60
N GLY A 252 -10.42 1.45 -7.11
CA GLY A 252 -11.48 0.41 -7.13
C GLY A 252 -12.40 0.46 -8.35
N ASP A 253 -12.40 1.58 -9.08
CA ASP A 253 -13.23 1.79 -10.26
C ASP A 253 -12.52 2.71 -11.28
N ALA A 254 -13.05 2.76 -12.50
CA ALA A 254 -12.48 3.53 -13.59
C ALA A 254 -12.47 5.05 -13.32
N GLY A 255 -13.45 5.57 -12.58
CA GLY A 255 -13.51 6.99 -12.23
C GLY A 255 -12.37 7.41 -11.31
N MET A 256 -11.99 6.56 -10.35
CA MET A 256 -10.80 6.76 -9.52
C MET A 256 -9.51 6.73 -10.36
N VAL A 257 -9.42 5.83 -11.34
CA VAL A 257 -8.29 5.76 -12.27
C VAL A 257 -8.19 7.05 -13.08
N ASP A 258 -9.27 7.48 -13.72
CA ASP A 258 -9.29 8.68 -14.56
C ASP A 258 -8.98 9.95 -13.78
N GLY A 259 -9.51 10.06 -12.56
CA GLY A 259 -9.22 11.16 -11.65
C GLY A 259 -7.73 11.25 -11.29
N ASN A 260 -7.14 10.14 -10.83
CA ASN A 260 -5.74 10.10 -10.44
C ASN A 260 -4.81 10.27 -11.65
N VAL A 261 -5.15 9.70 -12.82
CA VAL A 261 -4.40 9.86 -14.07
C VAL A 261 -4.35 11.33 -14.48
N ARG A 262 -5.47 12.05 -14.37
CA ARG A 262 -5.51 13.49 -14.66
C ARG A 262 -4.55 14.27 -13.78
N VAL A 263 -4.54 13.98 -12.48
CA VAL A 263 -3.63 14.60 -11.52
C VAL A 263 -2.17 14.30 -11.84
N ALA A 264 -1.83 13.02 -12.05
CA ALA A 264 -0.46 12.58 -12.34
C ALA A 264 0.04 12.91 -13.75
N SER A 265 -0.86 13.33 -14.64
CA SER A 265 -0.52 13.85 -15.96
C SER A 265 -0.21 15.34 -15.95
N SER A 266 -0.47 16.03 -14.84
CA SER A 266 -0.20 17.46 -14.67
C SER A 266 1.08 17.69 -13.87
N ASP A 267 1.90 18.65 -14.29
CA ASP A 267 3.08 19.08 -13.53
C ASP A 267 2.74 20.18 -12.52
N THR A 268 1.44 20.44 -12.28
CA THR A 268 0.97 21.38 -11.26
C THR A 268 1.25 20.82 -9.86
N ARG A 269 2.48 21.01 -9.40
CA ARG A 269 2.89 20.77 -8.02
C ARG A 269 2.22 21.77 -7.08
N LEU A 270 2.10 21.39 -5.81
CA LEU A 270 1.64 22.31 -4.78
C LEU A 270 2.69 23.41 -4.60
N THR A 271 2.22 24.65 -4.60
CA THR A 271 3.03 25.82 -4.27
C THR A 271 3.43 25.82 -2.80
N GLU A 272 4.46 26.58 -2.44
CA GLU A 272 4.86 26.75 -1.03
C GLU A 272 3.70 27.27 -0.16
N ALA A 273 2.87 28.17 -0.70
CA ALA A 273 1.70 28.69 0.00
C ALA A 273 0.63 27.60 0.25
N GLU A 274 0.37 26.73 -0.73
CA GLU A 274 -0.54 25.61 -0.58
C GLU A 274 0.01 24.57 0.40
N LEU A 275 1.32 24.26 0.33
CA LEU A 275 1.98 23.37 1.29
C LEU A 275 1.89 23.93 2.72
N ALA A 276 2.13 25.23 2.91
CA ALA A 276 2.01 25.87 4.21
C ALA A 276 0.55 25.85 4.74
N ALA A 277 -0.45 25.98 3.86
CA ALA A 277 -1.86 25.86 4.24
C ALA A 277 -2.19 24.43 4.69
N VAL A 278 -1.72 23.44 3.93
CA VAL A 278 -1.83 22.03 4.28
C VAL A 278 -1.18 21.74 5.63
N ASP A 279 0.00 22.31 5.90
CA ASP A 279 0.74 22.08 7.14
C ASP A 279 -0.01 22.65 8.36
N ARG A 280 -0.63 23.82 8.23
CA ARG A 280 -1.50 24.38 9.28
C ARG A 280 -2.66 23.44 9.60
N VAL A 281 -3.39 22.99 8.57
CA VAL A 281 -4.51 22.05 8.77
C VAL A 281 -4.03 20.73 9.37
N ALA A 282 -2.91 20.21 8.88
CA ALA A 282 -2.35 18.94 9.37
C ALA A 282 -1.89 19.04 10.83
N ALA A 283 -1.44 20.21 11.29
CA ALA A 283 -1.12 20.47 12.70
C ALA A 283 -2.38 20.43 13.57
N ASP A 284 -3.49 21.01 13.09
CA ASP A 284 -4.76 21.07 13.82
C ASP A 284 -5.55 19.75 13.79
N CYS A 285 -5.13 18.81 12.92
CA CYS A 285 -5.77 17.53 12.68
C CYS A 285 -5.23 16.37 13.53
N ASP A 286 -5.03 16.57 14.84
CA ASP A 286 -4.60 15.50 15.76
C ASP A 286 -5.53 14.28 15.74
N LYS A 287 -6.83 14.51 15.52
CA LYS A 287 -7.85 13.46 15.39
C LYS A 287 -7.57 12.51 14.21
N LEU A 288 -7.07 13.04 13.08
CA LEU A 288 -6.74 12.23 11.89
C LEU A 288 -5.51 11.35 12.12
N LYS A 289 -4.53 11.83 12.88
CA LYS A 289 -3.27 11.11 13.17
C LYS A 289 -3.46 10.01 14.20
N SER A 290 -4.31 10.22 15.21
CA SER A 290 -4.46 9.27 16.33
C SER A 290 -5.07 7.91 15.95
N LEU A 291 -5.75 7.80 14.80
CA LEU A 291 -6.46 6.58 14.32
C LEU A 291 -6.06 6.19 12.88
N TYR A 292 -4.76 5.96 12.65
CA TYR A 292 -4.19 5.69 11.33
C TYR A 292 -4.24 4.20 10.87
N CYS A 293 -5.42 3.57 10.91
CA CYS A 293 -5.67 2.24 10.33
C CYS A 293 -5.91 2.23 8.80
N THR A 294 -4.93 1.85 7.99
CA THR A 294 -5.11 1.85 6.53
C THR A 294 -6.19 0.90 6.01
N GLY A 295 -6.72 -0.04 6.80
CA GLY A 295 -7.70 -1.02 6.32
C GLY A 295 -7.07 -2.15 5.52
N CYS A 296 -5.83 -2.51 5.85
CA CYS A 296 -5.04 -3.54 5.16
C CYS A 296 -5.48 -4.99 5.40
N ASN A 297 -6.36 -5.24 6.38
CA ASN A 297 -6.82 -6.57 6.80
C ASN A 297 -5.74 -7.54 7.32
N TYR A 298 -4.48 -7.15 7.50
CA TYR A 298 -3.43 -8.04 8.03
C TYR A 298 -3.73 -8.59 9.44
N CYS A 299 -4.52 -7.86 10.22
CA CYS A 299 -4.96 -8.25 11.55
C CYS A 299 -6.12 -9.27 11.57
N THR A 300 -6.90 -9.37 10.48
CA THR A 300 -8.16 -10.12 10.46
C THR A 300 -7.92 -11.64 10.47
N PRO A 301 -7.03 -12.21 9.63
CA PRO A 301 -6.78 -13.66 9.61
C PRO A 301 -6.23 -14.22 10.92
N VAL A 302 -5.48 -13.42 11.69
CA VAL A 302 -4.86 -13.83 12.95
C VAL A 302 -5.76 -13.65 14.18
N CYS A 303 -6.95 -13.08 14.02
CA CYS A 303 -7.87 -12.87 15.14
C CYS A 303 -8.62 -14.18 15.47
N PRO A 304 -8.41 -14.80 16.65
CA PRO A 304 -9.11 -16.03 17.02
C PRO A 304 -10.62 -15.79 17.21
N ALA A 305 -11.01 -14.57 17.60
CA ALA A 305 -12.39 -14.18 17.81
C ALA A 305 -13.08 -13.64 16.54
N LYS A 306 -12.40 -13.65 15.39
CA LYS A 306 -12.93 -13.20 14.09
C LYS A 306 -13.44 -11.76 14.09
N VAL A 307 -12.84 -10.90 14.91
CA VAL A 307 -13.18 -9.47 14.93
C VAL A 307 -12.75 -8.82 13.62
N ASN A 308 -13.68 -8.15 12.91
CA ASN A 308 -13.33 -7.30 11.77
C ASN A 308 -12.81 -5.95 12.27
N ILE A 309 -11.54 -5.96 12.68
CA ILE A 309 -10.84 -4.80 13.23
C ILE A 309 -10.87 -3.62 12.24
N PRO A 310 -10.61 -3.79 10.93
CA PRO A 310 -10.70 -2.70 9.97
C PRO A 310 -12.08 -2.02 9.92
N ARG A 311 -13.19 -2.78 9.89
CA ARG A 311 -14.54 -2.19 9.88
C ARG A 311 -14.89 -1.52 11.21
N CYS A 312 -14.45 -2.07 12.33
CA CYS A 312 -14.60 -1.41 13.64
C CYS A 312 -13.90 -0.04 13.64
N PHE A 313 -12.67 0.01 13.12
CA PHE A 313 -11.91 1.25 13.07
C PHE A 313 -12.44 2.21 12.00
N GLU A 314 -12.96 1.72 10.88
CA GLU A 314 -13.70 2.53 9.91
C GLU A 314 -14.85 3.28 10.60
N ALA A 315 -15.70 2.57 11.35
CA ALA A 315 -16.77 3.22 12.09
C ALA A 315 -16.23 4.30 13.07
N LEU A 316 -15.17 3.98 13.82
CA LEU A 316 -14.56 4.93 14.75
C LEU A 316 -13.97 6.18 14.05
N ILE A 317 -13.45 6.02 12.84
CA ILE A 317 -12.96 7.13 12.01
C ILE A 317 -14.13 8.00 11.54
N TYR A 318 -15.20 7.41 11.02
CA TYR A 318 -16.38 8.18 10.62
C TYR A 318 -16.96 9.00 11.78
N ASP A 319 -16.93 8.45 12.99
CA ASP A 319 -17.36 9.14 14.20
C ASP A 319 -16.43 10.31 14.57
N ARG A 320 -15.13 10.03 14.77
CA ARG A 320 -14.20 10.99 15.39
C ARG A 320 -13.53 11.94 14.42
N VAL A 321 -13.36 11.52 13.17
CA VAL A 321 -12.63 12.27 12.15
C VAL A 321 -13.60 13.04 11.27
N TYR A 322 -14.61 12.37 10.72
CA TYR A 322 -15.55 13.00 9.80
C TYR A 322 -16.76 13.63 10.51
N ASN A 323 -16.89 13.42 11.82
CA ASN A 323 -18.02 13.90 12.62
C ASN A 323 -19.38 13.40 12.09
N LEU A 324 -19.41 12.17 11.54
CA LEU A 324 -20.56 11.51 10.94
C LEU A 324 -21.11 10.41 11.87
N ALA A 325 -21.53 10.78 13.07
CA ALA A 325 -21.94 9.86 14.13
C ALA A 325 -23.01 8.83 13.70
N ARG A 326 -24.05 9.25 12.95
CA ARG A 326 -25.12 8.35 12.47
C ARG A 326 -24.59 7.32 11.48
N THR A 327 -23.76 7.76 10.53
CA THR A 327 -23.13 6.86 9.55
C THR A 327 -22.17 5.88 10.23
N ALA A 328 -21.42 6.35 11.23
CA ALA A 328 -20.54 5.50 12.02
C ALA A 328 -21.31 4.39 12.75
N GLU A 329 -22.43 4.72 13.39
CA GLU A 329 -23.28 3.74 14.09
C GLU A 329 -23.88 2.71 13.12
N GLN A 330 -24.38 3.15 11.97
CA GLN A 330 -24.88 2.25 10.91
C GLN A 330 -23.78 1.30 10.43
N ARG A 331 -22.58 1.82 10.16
CA ARG A 331 -21.42 1.01 9.72
C ARG A 331 -21.01 -0.01 10.77
N TYR A 332 -20.97 0.37 12.04
CA TYR A 332 -20.61 -0.54 13.13
C TYR A 332 -21.65 -1.64 13.31
N ARG A 333 -22.95 -1.31 13.27
CA ARG A 333 -24.06 -2.27 13.36
C ARG A 333 -24.15 -3.22 12.17
N ALA A 334 -23.68 -2.78 11.00
CA ALA A 334 -23.64 -3.61 9.79
C ALA A 334 -22.52 -4.66 9.82
N ILE A 335 -21.64 -4.66 10.83
CA ILE A 335 -20.64 -5.73 11.02
C ILE A 335 -21.39 -6.99 11.46
N PRO A 336 -21.35 -8.09 10.69
CA PRO A 336 -21.99 -9.34 11.06
C PRO A 336 -21.52 -9.81 12.44
N GLY A 337 -22.38 -10.53 13.15
CA GLY A 337 -22.08 -11.16 14.43
C GLY A 337 -22.10 -12.69 14.30
N ASN A 338 -21.42 -13.25 13.31
CA ASN A 338 -21.45 -14.68 12.99
C ASN A 338 -20.05 -15.32 13.13
N ASP A 339 -19.89 -16.55 12.68
CA ASP A 339 -18.62 -17.28 12.83
C ASP A 339 -17.51 -16.84 11.86
N LYS A 340 -17.87 -16.05 10.84
CA LYS A 340 -16.91 -15.50 9.87
C LYS A 340 -16.41 -14.12 10.28
N GLU A 341 -17.29 -13.31 10.87
CA GLU A 341 -17.03 -11.92 11.16
C GLU A 341 -17.80 -11.48 12.41
N ARG A 342 -17.14 -10.74 13.30
CA ARG A 342 -17.70 -10.18 14.55
C ARG A 342 -17.24 -8.74 14.76
N ASN A 343 -18.00 -7.95 15.52
CA ASN A 343 -17.60 -6.59 15.90
C ASN A 343 -16.66 -6.57 17.11
N ALA A 344 -16.28 -5.37 17.59
CA ALA A 344 -15.27 -5.20 18.62
C ALA A 344 -15.62 -5.84 19.97
N SER A 345 -16.90 -6.10 20.27
CA SER A 345 -17.34 -6.74 21.52
C SER A 345 -16.85 -8.19 21.67
N ALA A 346 -16.54 -8.86 20.57
CA ALA A 346 -16.00 -10.22 20.59
C ALA A 346 -14.50 -10.28 20.93
N CYS A 347 -13.81 -9.14 21.08
CA CYS A 347 -12.38 -9.11 21.30
C CYS A 347 -11.98 -9.78 22.63
N VAL A 348 -11.11 -10.79 22.54
CA VAL A 348 -10.56 -11.53 23.71
C VAL A 348 -9.21 -10.99 24.21
N GLY A 349 -8.73 -9.86 23.67
CA GLY A 349 -7.52 -9.21 24.17
C GLY A 349 -6.17 -9.90 23.88
N CYS A 350 -6.14 -10.92 23.00
CA CYS A 350 -4.95 -11.75 22.74
C CYS A 350 -3.71 -11.03 22.18
N GLY A 351 -3.88 -9.89 21.49
CA GLY A 351 -2.77 -9.08 20.97
C GLY A 351 -2.12 -9.58 19.66
N ALA A 352 -2.58 -10.69 19.08
CA ALA A 352 -2.04 -11.22 17.82
C ALA A 352 -2.12 -10.22 16.65
N CYS A 353 -3.18 -9.41 16.62
CA CYS A 353 -3.40 -8.39 15.59
C CYS A 353 -2.37 -7.25 15.62
N GLU A 354 -1.90 -6.84 16.80
CA GLU A 354 -0.95 -5.74 16.96
C GLU A 354 0.41 -6.10 16.35
N LYS A 355 0.85 -7.35 16.53
CA LYS A 355 2.08 -7.90 15.92
C LYS A 355 2.06 -7.93 14.39
N LYS A 356 0.87 -7.89 13.78
CA LYS A 356 0.68 -7.90 12.33
C LYS A 356 0.28 -6.53 11.79
N CYS A 357 0.15 -5.51 12.64
CA CYS A 357 -0.28 -4.19 12.22
C CYS A 357 0.89 -3.42 11.61
N PRO A 358 0.86 -3.09 10.31
CA PRO A 358 1.94 -2.33 9.67
C PRO A 358 2.03 -0.88 10.15
N GLN A 359 1.00 -0.42 10.86
CA GLN A 359 0.86 0.95 11.36
C GLN A 359 1.06 1.02 12.88
N HIS A 360 1.45 -0.10 13.51
CA HIS A 360 1.75 -0.20 14.95
C HIS A 360 0.66 0.37 15.86
N ILE A 361 -0.60 0.19 15.47
CA ILE A 361 -1.75 0.74 16.19
C ILE A 361 -1.96 -0.06 17.48
N PRO A 362 -2.30 0.60 18.61
CA PRO A 362 -2.72 -0.08 19.83
C PRO A 362 -4.13 -0.67 19.64
N ILE A 363 -4.26 -1.72 18.82
CA ILE A 363 -5.53 -2.25 18.34
C ILE A 363 -6.46 -2.61 19.49
N ARG A 364 -5.95 -3.26 20.55
CA ARG A 364 -6.77 -3.69 21.68
C ARG A 364 -7.40 -2.52 22.42
N GLN A 365 -6.63 -1.44 22.61
CA GLN A 365 -7.14 -0.20 23.18
C GLN A 365 -8.24 0.40 22.31
N ARG A 366 -7.99 0.52 21.00
CA ARG A 366 -8.96 1.10 20.05
C ARG A 366 -10.24 0.26 19.90
N LEU A 367 -10.16 -1.06 20.06
CA LEU A 367 -11.34 -1.92 20.09
C LEU A 367 -12.19 -1.68 21.34
N ARG A 368 -11.57 -1.45 22.52
CA ARG A 368 -12.31 -1.05 23.72
C ARG A 368 -13.05 0.27 23.51
N GLU A 369 -12.38 1.23 22.89
CA GLU A 369 -12.99 2.51 22.53
C GLU A 369 -14.18 2.35 21.56
N CYS A 370 -14.12 1.41 20.60
CA CYS A 370 -15.26 1.07 19.74
C CYS A 370 -16.44 0.53 20.56
N VAL A 371 -16.17 -0.39 21.51
CA VAL A 371 -17.19 -0.94 22.40
C VAL A 371 -17.82 0.14 23.26
N GLU A 372 -17.02 1.04 23.83
CA GLU A 372 -17.52 2.16 24.64
C GLU A 372 -18.38 3.13 23.82
N ARG A 373 -17.99 3.41 22.58
CA ARG A 373 -18.68 4.38 21.71
C ARG A 373 -19.96 3.84 21.07
N PHE A 374 -19.98 2.57 20.65
CA PHE A 374 -21.06 1.99 19.83
C PHE A 374 -21.87 0.90 20.57
N ARG A 375 -21.84 0.94 21.90
CA ARG A 375 -22.57 0.02 22.79
C ARG A 375 -24.07 0.01 22.55
#